data_AF-A0A7S4I6F4-F1
#
_entry.id   AF-A0A7S4I6F4-F1
#
_cell.length_a   1.000
_cell.length_b   1.000
_cell.length_c   1.000
_cell.angle_alpha   90.00
_cell.angle_beta   90.00
_cell.angle_gamma   90.00
#
_symmetry.space_group_name_H-M   'P 1'
#
loop_
_entity.id
_entity.type
_entity.pdbx_description
1 polymer ?
#
loop_
_entity_poly.entity_id
_entity_poly.type
_entity_poly.pdbx_seq_one_letter_code
_entity_poly.pdbx_strand_id
1 'polypeptide(L)'
;MSANEAMHLRPRRRRCINATHPTGVLFDLLPDDLLYHVLSYAARPTETVRALCHSLVPLNKATRRSVEVGRNDLWSLILEREYRGGVSLLVRSPESPCSVTDESGLTPPNNNSAGAGGFATQRPTRSSKRQRLLRDRTQTDPTQARDEVQAAHLSLCERTDDAHSALASLVENSDEPLSLLRLRRIFRDCGPDLAMNRRSQWGRTFLIECCAANFVCESVILRCVQEVAGRRGTDPNVWTRAEHPDAERPAIFFAVARVMPSVVRYLIEEAGASLAVEVTGRFRLVSNPSESIQGTFTPLGFAKALREAEVGSFGRSHPYWFSKLNKIIRMLSLAEKGSIITAKHGTT
;
A
#
# COMPACT_ATOMS: atom_id res chain seq x y z
N MET A 1 -27.07 35.72 58.61
CA MET A 1 -26.67 34.33 58.26
C MET A 1 -27.29 34.01 56.92
N SER A 2 -26.52 34.13 55.83
CA SER A 2 -26.92 33.76 54.48
C SER A 2 -25.76 32.99 53.87
N ALA A 3 -26.04 31.80 53.35
CA ALA A 3 -25.05 30.85 52.89
C ALA A 3 -24.63 31.16 51.43
N ASN A 4 -23.31 31.15 51.26
CA ASN A 4 -22.53 31.27 50.03
C ASN A 4 -23.10 30.57 48.80
N GLU A 5 -23.36 31.36 47.74
CA GLU A 5 -23.40 30.89 46.35
C GLU A 5 -22.20 31.49 45.60
N ALA A 6 -21.06 30.80 45.67
CA ALA A 6 -19.84 31.18 44.95
C ALA A 6 -19.75 30.36 43.65
N MET A 7 -20.06 31.02 42.53
CA MET A 7 -19.80 30.52 41.17
C MET A 7 -18.30 30.25 40.97
N HIS A 8 -17.89 28.99 40.96
CA HIS A 8 -16.60 28.58 40.42
C HIS A 8 -16.67 28.48 38.89
N LEU A 9 -16.33 29.58 38.20
CA LEU A 9 -15.95 29.56 36.79
C LEU A 9 -14.63 28.79 36.64
N ARG A 10 -14.72 27.50 36.28
CA ARG A 10 -13.54 26.75 35.82
C ARG A 10 -13.13 27.26 34.44
N PRO A 11 -11.83 27.53 34.19
CA PRO A 11 -11.37 27.91 32.86
C PRO A 11 -11.62 26.75 31.90
N ARG A 12 -12.44 27.00 30.87
CA ARG A 12 -12.59 26.10 29.72
C ARG A 12 -11.20 25.85 29.14
N ARG A 13 -10.65 24.67 29.39
CA ARG A 13 -9.50 24.16 28.63
C ARG A 13 -9.89 24.24 27.16
N ARG A 14 -9.22 25.11 26.41
CA ARG A 14 -9.24 25.09 24.95
C ARG A 14 -8.88 23.67 24.54
N ARG A 15 -9.85 22.93 24.00
CA ARG A 15 -9.54 21.71 23.25
C ARG A 15 -8.64 22.17 22.11
N CYS A 16 -7.36 21.80 22.18
CA CYS A 16 -6.54 21.76 20.99
C CYS A 16 -7.29 20.87 20.01
N ILE A 17 -7.75 21.48 18.92
CA ILE A 17 -8.25 20.76 17.76
C ILE A 17 -7.05 19.94 17.31
N ASN A 18 -7.10 18.63 17.55
CA ASN A 18 -6.18 17.71 16.90
C ASN A 18 -6.48 17.82 15.41
N ALA A 19 -5.58 18.49 14.69
CA ALA A 19 -5.55 18.49 13.24
C ALA A 19 -5.22 17.07 12.77
N THR A 20 -6.22 16.20 12.73
CA THR A 20 -6.22 15.05 11.83
C THR A 20 -6.17 15.62 10.42
N HIS A 21 -5.07 15.37 9.73
CA HIS A 21 -4.72 15.90 8.40
C HIS A 21 -5.94 16.08 7.47
N PRO A 22 -6.30 17.32 7.09
CA PRO A 22 -7.24 17.58 6.01
C PRO A 22 -6.49 17.57 4.66
N THR A 23 -5.57 16.62 4.45
CA THR A 23 -4.83 16.56 3.19
C THR A 23 -5.69 16.04 2.05
N GLY A 24 -6.75 15.27 2.30
CA GLY A 24 -7.55 14.65 1.23
C GLY A 24 -8.22 15.63 0.25
N VAL A 25 -8.74 16.76 0.72
CA VAL A 25 -9.61 17.61 -0.11
C VAL A 25 -8.83 18.40 -1.17
N LEU A 26 -7.54 18.66 -0.95
CA LEU A 26 -6.75 19.45 -1.90
C LEU A 26 -6.30 18.62 -3.11
N PHE A 27 -6.08 17.31 -2.94
CA PHE A 27 -5.60 16.44 -4.03
C PHE A 27 -6.70 16.12 -5.04
N ASP A 28 -7.97 16.11 -4.63
CA ASP A 28 -9.11 15.81 -5.51
C ASP A 28 -9.51 16.99 -6.43
N LEU A 29 -9.08 18.22 -6.10
CA LEU A 29 -9.46 19.44 -6.83
C LEU A 29 -8.42 19.87 -7.88
N LEU A 30 -7.21 19.35 -7.82
CA LEU A 30 -6.12 19.74 -8.71
C LEU A 30 -6.03 18.77 -9.89
N PRO A 31 -5.99 19.30 -11.14
CA PRO A 31 -5.65 18.50 -12.31
C PRO A 31 -4.34 17.72 -12.08
N ASP A 32 -4.32 16.47 -12.53
CA ASP A 32 -3.24 15.49 -12.35
C ASP A 32 -1.84 16.05 -12.63
N ASP A 33 -1.71 16.86 -13.68
CA ASP A 33 -0.45 17.47 -14.10
C ASP A 33 0.05 18.51 -13.08
N LEU A 34 -0.86 19.30 -12.50
CA LEU A 34 -0.53 20.26 -11.45
C LEU A 34 -0.16 19.54 -10.16
N LEU A 35 -0.83 18.43 -9.84
CA LEU A 35 -0.50 17.60 -8.69
C LEU A 35 0.91 17.04 -8.78
N TYR A 36 1.28 16.51 -9.95
CA TYR A 36 2.63 16.04 -10.25
C TYR A 36 3.67 17.16 -10.10
N HIS A 37 3.40 18.35 -10.65
CA HIS A 37 4.32 19.48 -10.55
C HIS A 37 4.46 20.02 -9.12
N VAL A 38 3.37 20.09 -8.36
CA VAL A 38 3.38 20.51 -6.95
C VAL A 38 4.20 19.53 -6.11
N LEU A 39 4.03 18.21 -6.30
CA LEU A 39 4.80 17.22 -5.57
C LEU A 39 6.27 17.17 -5.99
N SER A 40 6.54 17.36 -7.28
CA SER A 40 7.91 17.43 -7.81
C SER A 40 8.66 18.68 -7.33
N TYR A 41 7.94 19.76 -7.03
CA TYR A 41 8.51 21.03 -6.57
C TYR A 41 8.60 21.12 -5.03
N ALA A 42 7.59 20.63 -4.30
CA ALA A 42 7.44 20.86 -2.88
C ALA A 42 7.96 19.72 -1.99
N ALA A 43 7.98 18.48 -2.48
CA ALA A 43 8.41 17.33 -1.69
C ALA A 43 9.89 17.03 -1.91
N ARG A 44 10.55 16.50 -0.86
CA ARG A 44 11.90 15.96 -1.02
C ARG A 44 11.87 14.80 -2.00
N PRO A 45 12.92 14.55 -2.81
CA PRO A 45 12.92 13.49 -3.82
C PRO A 45 12.41 12.12 -3.31
N THR A 46 12.74 11.76 -2.07
CA THR A 46 12.27 10.53 -1.41
C THR A 46 10.78 10.52 -1.07
N GLU A 47 10.24 11.65 -0.62
CA GLU A 47 8.81 11.85 -0.35
C GLU A 47 7.99 11.95 -1.65
N THR A 48 8.56 12.57 -2.67
CA THR A 48 7.98 12.63 -4.03
C THR A 48 7.84 11.22 -4.60
N VAL A 49 8.86 10.37 -4.46
CA VAL A 49 8.80 8.96 -4.90
C VAL A 49 7.75 8.19 -4.14
N ARG A 50 7.66 8.36 -2.82
CA ARG A 50 6.60 7.72 -2.02
C ARG A 50 5.20 8.15 -2.47
N ALA A 51 4.97 9.46 -2.58
CA ALA A 51 3.67 10.03 -2.97
C ALA A 51 3.30 9.63 -4.41
N LEU A 52 4.25 9.66 -5.33
CA LEU A 52 4.02 9.25 -6.71
C LEU A 52 3.79 7.74 -6.81
N CYS A 53 4.70 6.90 -6.33
CA CYS A 53 4.66 5.45 -6.55
C CYS A 53 3.59 4.73 -5.72
N HIS A 54 3.43 5.09 -4.44
CA HIS A 54 2.56 4.35 -3.53
C HIS A 54 1.21 5.00 -3.30
N SER A 55 1.03 6.27 -3.67
CA SER A 55 -0.23 6.99 -3.46
C SER A 55 -0.90 7.43 -4.76
N LEU A 56 -0.17 7.98 -5.74
CA LEU A 56 -0.78 8.58 -6.94
C LEU A 56 -0.78 7.69 -8.19
N VAL A 57 0.29 6.96 -8.49
CA VAL A 57 0.38 6.07 -9.67
C VAL A 57 -0.70 4.96 -9.69
N PRO A 58 -1.15 4.41 -8.54
CA PRO A 58 -2.30 3.51 -8.52
C PRO A 58 -3.62 4.21 -8.88
N LEU A 59 -3.74 5.50 -8.57
CA LEU A 59 -4.99 6.27 -8.66
C LEU A 59 -5.10 7.13 -9.93
N ASN A 60 -3.99 7.42 -10.61
CA ASN A 60 -3.91 8.50 -11.59
C ASN A 60 -3.18 8.11 -12.89
N LYS A 61 -3.91 8.13 -14.02
CA LYS A 61 -3.39 7.73 -15.34
C LYS A 61 -2.41 8.75 -15.93
N ALA A 62 -2.59 10.04 -15.69
CA ALA A 62 -1.69 11.07 -16.20
C ALA A 62 -0.37 11.09 -15.43
N THR A 63 -0.41 10.91 -14.10
CA THR A 63 0.80 10.72 -13.29
C THR A 63 1.58 9.48 -13.74
N ARG A 64 0.88 8.37 -14.02
CA ARG A 64 1.49 7.17 -14.60
C ARG A 64 2.16 7.46 -15.94
N ARG A 65 1.48 8.14 -16.87
CA ARG A 65 2.05 8.52 -18.17
C ARG A 65 3.24 9.47 -18.05
N SER A 66 3.22 10.42 -17.12
CA SER A 66 4.35 11.34 -16.90
C SER A 66 5.56 10.65 -16.28
N VAL A 67 5.33 9.67 -15.39
CA VAL A 67 6.39 8.79 -14.87
C VAL A 67 6.97 7.91 -15.99
N GLU A 68 6.11 7.32 -16.82
CA GLU A 68 6.50 6.52 -17.99
C GLU A 68 7.31 7.39 -18.97
N VAL A 69 6.78 8.51 -19.44
CA VAL A 69 7.40 9.37 -20.48
C VAL A 69 8.68 10.07 -19.99
N GLY A 70 8.76 10.47 -18.71
CA GLY A 70 9.86 11.29 -18.18
C GLY A 70 11.08 10.52 -17.66
N ARG A 71 10.94 9.24 -17.31
CA ARG A 71 12.02 8.40 -16.77
C ARG A 71 11.76 6.93 -17.14
N ASN A 72 12.04 6.55 -18.39
CA ASN A 72 11.46 5.34 -18.99
C ASN A 72 11.91 3.99 -18.41
N ASP A 73 13.15 3.81 -17.93
CA ASP A 73 13.64 2.43 -17.69
C ASP A 73 13.52 1.98 -16.23
N LEU A 74 13.95 2.80 -15.28
CA LEU A 74 14.00 2.40 -13.86
C LEU A 74 12.60 2.30 -13.22
N TRP A 75 11.69 3.18 -13.61
CA TRP A 75 10.36 3.27 -13.01
C TRP A 75 9.42 2.20 -13.55
N SER A 76 9.52 1.91 -14.85
CA SER A 76 8.85 0.76 -15.46
C SER A 76 9.32 -0.54 -14.82
N LEU A 77 10.64 -0.71 -14.58
CA LEU A 77 11.18 -1.87 -13.88
C LEU A 77 10.69 -2.00 -12.43
N ILE A 78 10.65 -0.90 -11.66
CA ILE A 78 10.13 -0.92 -10.27
C ILE A 78 8.63 -1.24 -10.27
N LEU A 79 7.84 -0.60 -11.14
CA LEU A 79 6.40 -0.83 -11.24
C LEU A 79 6.07 -2.24 -11.74
N GLU A 80 6.82 -2.76 -12.71
CA GLU A 80 6.66 -4.13 -13.21
C GLU A 80 7.03 -5.17 -12.16
N ARG A 81 8.19 -5.00 -11.52
CA ARG A 81 8.73 -5.93 -10.51
C ARG A 81 7.85 -5.98 -9.26
N GLU A 82 7.36 -4.85 -8.78
CA GLU A 82 6.63 -4.79 -7.51
C GLU A 82 5.12 -4.94 -7.66
N TYR A 83 4.52 -4.40 -8.72
CA TYR A 83 3.06 -4.29 -8.84
C TYR A 83 2.45 -5.15 -9.96
N ARG A 84 3.16 -5.45 -11.06
CA ARG A 84 2.62 -6.26 -12.17
C ARG A 84 3.00 -7.74 -12.15
N GLY A 85 3.76 -8.21 -11.15
CA GLY A 85 4.20 -9.61 -11.02
C GLY A 85 3.09 -10.63 -10.77
N GLY A 86 2.15 -10.75 -11.71
CA GLY A 86 1.08 -11.75 -11.83
C GLY A 86 0.88 -12.23 -13.28
N VAL A 87 1.63 -11.70 -14.26
CA VAL A 87 1.73 -12.29 -15.60
C VAL A 87 3.15 -12.83 -15.75
N SER A 88 3.25 -14.16 -15.75
CA SER A 88 4.48 -14.89 -16.01
C SER A 88 5.00 -14.56 -17.41
N LEU A 89 5.96 -13.64 -17.50
CA LEU A 89 6.81 -13.51 -18.68
C LEU A 89 8.01 -14.44 -18.48
N LEU A 90 7.84 -15.69 -18.88
CA LEU A 90 8.93 -16.52 -19.37
C LEU A 90 9.49 -15.86 -20.65
N VAL A 91 10.19 -14.74 -20.51
CA VAL A 91 11.11 -14.29 -21.56
C VAL A 91 12.39 -15.05 -21.33
N ARG A 92 12.55 -16.11 -22.13
CA ARG A 92 13.85 -16.76 -22.34
C ARG A 92 14.86 -15.68 -22.70
N SER A 93 15.92 -15.60 -21.91
CA SER A 93 17.15 -14.89 -22.27
C SER A 93 17.59 -15.37 -23.65
N PRO A 94 17.74 -14.50 -24.66
CA PRO A 94 18.47 -14.88 -25.86
C PRO A 94 19.94 -15.03 -25.45
N GLU A 95 20.46 -16.22 -25.72
CA GLU A 95 21.87 -16.57 -25.57
C GLU A 95 22.73 -15.52 -26.29
N SER A 96 23.73 -15.00 -25.58
CA SER A 96 24.76 -14.13 -26.15
C SER A 96 25.83 -14.99 -26.84
N PRO A 97 26.16 -14.76 -28.12
CA PRO A 97 27.43 -15.19 -28.67
C PRO A 97 28.49 -14.10 -28.48
N CYS A 98 29.63 -14.52 -27.93
CA CYS A 98 30.88 -13.77 -27.91
C CYS A 98 31.62 -13.91 -29.25
N SER A 99 32.14 -12.80 -29.79
CA SER A 99 33.43 -12.70 -30.51
C SER A 99 33.69 -11.22 -30.85
N VAL A 100 34.67 -10.53 -30.24
CA VAL A 100 36.12 -10.50 -30.54
C VAL A 100 36.46 -9.63 -31.76
N THR A 101 37.10 -8.49 -31.44
CA THR A 101 38.13 -7.63 -32.11
C THR A 101 38.05 -7.32 -33.61
N ASP A 102 38.18 -6.02 -33.95
CA ASP A 102 39.46 -5.50 -34.50
C ASP A 102 39.53 -3.97 -34.58
N GLU A 103 40.78 -3.51 -34.51
CA GLU A 103 41.29 -2.14 -34.56
C GLU A 103 40.97 -1.42 -35.89
N SER A 104 40.95 -0.09 -35.86
CA SER A 104 41.74 0.80 -36.74
C SER A 104 41.28 2.26 -36.61
N GLY A 105 42.25 3.16 -36.45
CA GLY A 105 42.04 4.57 -36.15
C GLY A 105 41.55 5.44 -37.32
N LEU A 106 41.45 6.73 -37.03
CA LEU A 106 41.83 7.88 -37.88
C LEU A 106 41.40 9.18 -37.18
N THR A 107 42.38 9.97 -36.75
CA THR A 107 42.25 11.39 -36.42
C THR A 107 42.14 12.23 -37.68
N PRO A 108 41.35 13.32 -37.68
CA PRO A 108 41.63 14.48 -38.52
C PRO A 108 41.95 15.74 -37.69
N PRO A 109 42.63 16.74 -38.30
CA PRO A 109 43.22 17.87 -37.60
C PRO A 109 42.35 19.14 -37.62
N ASN A 110 42.69 20.05 -36.70
CA ASN A 110 42.69 21.52 -36.80
C ASN A 110 41.45 22.29 -37.32
N ASN A 111 40.99 23.29 -36.56
CA ASN A 111 41.29 24.69 -36.92
C ASN A 111 40.78 25.72 -35.90
N ASN A 112 41.66 26.68 -35.62
CA ASN A 112 41.39 27.95 -34.96
C ASN A 112 40.37 28.79 -35.74
N SER A 113 39.54 29.55 -35.03
CA SER A 113 39.20 30.91 -35.48
C SER A 113 38.87 31.80 -34.28
N ALA A 114 39.69 32.84 -34.16
CA ALA A 114 39.52 33.95 -33.24
C ALA A 114 38.35 34.83 -33.70
N GLY A 115 37.42 35.13 -32.80
CA GLY A 115 36.37 36.13 -32.98
C GLY A 115 36.42 37.13 -31.85
N ALA A 116 37.14 38.23 -32.06
CA ALA A 116 37.10 39.42 -31.23
C ALA A 116 35.77 40.16 -31.45
N GLY A 117 35.07 40.53 -30.38
CA GLY A 117 33.84 41.31 -30.50
C GLY A 117 33.31 41.85 -29.17
N GLY A 118 33.60 43.12 -28.89
CA GLY A 118 32.68 44.04 -28.23
C GLY A 118 32.46 43.90 -26.71
N PHE A 119 33.31 44.55 -25.91
CA PHE A 119 33.00 44.93 -24.54
C PHE A 119 31.96 46.06 -24.53
N ALA A 120 30.70 45.73 -24.23
CA ALA A 120 29.70 46.70 -23.77
C ALA A 120 29.47 46.51 -22.27
N THR A 121 30.11 47.37 -21.47
CA THR A 121 30.06 47.37 -20.01
C THR A 121 28.70 47.89 -19.52
N GLN A 122 27.68 47.03 -19.50
CA GLN A 122 26.42 47.34 -18.83
C GLN A 122 26.56 47.15 -17.32
N ARG A 123 26.39 48.25 -16.56
CA ARG A 123 26.38 48.25 -15.10
C ARG A 123 25.19 47.42 -14.58
N PRO A 124 25.41 46.39 -13.74
CA PRO A 124 24.33 45.60 -13.19
C PRO A 124 23.54 46.39 -12.15
N THR A 125 22.26 46.58 -12.41
CA THR A 125 21.30 47.14 -11.45
C THR A 125 21.13 46.19 -10.26
N ARG A 126 21.03 46.77 -9.05
CA ARG A 126 21.09 46.07 -7.75
C ARG A 126 19.96 45.03 -7.50
N SER A 127 18.96 44.89 -8.36
CA SER A 127 17.85 43.92 -8.17
C SER A 127 18.17 42.50 -8.66
N SER A 128 19.20 42.31 -9.50
CA SER A 128 19.52 40.99 -10.11
C SER A 128 20.37 40.07 -9.22
N LYS A 129 20.93 40.56 -8.11
CA LYS A 129 21.73 39.74 -7.18
C LYS A 129 20.89 38.76 -6.37
N ARG A 130 19.61 39.05 -6.13
CA ARG A 130 18.73 38.17 -5.34
C ARG A 130 18.19 36.98 -6.15
N GLN A 131 18.06 37.11 -7.48
CA GLN A 131 17.65 36.01 -8.37
C GLN A 131 18.81 35.04 -8.70
N ARG A 132 20.07 35.49 -8.71
CA ARG A 132 21.22 34.57 -8.94
C ARG A 132 21.50 33.64 -7.76
N LEU A 133 21.31 34.09 -6.52
CA LEU A 133 21.47 33.25 -5.32
C LEU A 133 20.41 32.13 -5.20
N LEU A 134 19.29 32.23 -5.93
CA LEU A 134 18.28 31.17 -6.02
C LEU A 134 18.54 30.17 -7.17
N ARG A 135 19.36 30.54 -8.17
CA ARG A 135 19.76 29.65 -9.27
C ARG A 135 21.00 28.80 -8.95
N ASP A 136 21.84 29.24 -8.02
CA ASP A 136 23.02 28.48 -7.56
C ASP A 136 22.70 27.42 -6.50
N ARG A 137 21.42 27.20 -6.16
CA ARG A 137 20.99 26.00 -5.44
C ARG A 137 21.03 24.80 -6.40
N THR A 138 22.25 24.33 -6.59
CA THR A 138 22.64 22.94 -6.81
C THR A 138 21.84 22.22 -7.88
N GLN A 139 22.31 22.40 -9.12
CA GLN A 139 22.11 21.43 -10.18
C GLN A 139 22.89 20.15 -9.78
N THR A 140 22.29 19.34 -8.90
CA THR A 140 22.83 18.02 -8.55
C THR A 140 22.94 17.22 -9.84
N ASP A 141 24.06 16.51 -10.01
CA ASP A 141 24.27 15.65 -11.17
C ASP A 141 23.07 14.67 -11.28
N PRO A 142 22.40 14.58 -12.44
CA PRO A 142 21.27 13.67 -12.62
C PRO A 142 21.60 12.21 -12.30
N THR A 143 22.86 11.79 -12.43
CA THR A 143 23.32 10.46 -12.04
C THR A 143 23.28 10.27 -10.52
N GLN A 144 23.81 11.23 -9.76
CA GLN A 144 23.77 11.22 -8.30
C GLN A 144 22.33 11.20 -7.77
N ALA A 145 21.43 12.00 -8.37
CA ALA A 145 20.02 12.00 -7.98
C ALA A 145 19.32 10.66 -8.24
N ARG A 146 19.72 9.92 -9.28
CA ARG A 146 19.22 8.56 -9.56
C ARG A 146 19.70 7.57 -8.51
N ASP A 147 20.98 7.61 -8.16
CA ASP A 147 21.57 6.69 -7.18
C ASP A 147 20.99 6.91 -5.79
N GLU A 148 20.76 8.16 -5.39
CA GLU A 148 20.10 8.51 -4.13
C GLU A 148 18.66 7.97 -4.06
N VAL A 149 17.91 8.06 -5.15
CA VAL A 149 16.55 7.52 -5.25
C VAL A 149 16.56 6.00 -5.19
N GLN A 150 17.48 5.36 -5.90
CA GLN A 150 17.63 3.90 -5.88
C GLN A 150 18.00 3.40 -4.47
N ALA A 151 18.95 4.05 -3.81
CA ALA A 151 19.34 3.73 -2.44
C ALA A 151 18.17 3.91 -1.46
N ALA A 152 17.40 4.99 -1.58
CA ALA A 152 16.21 5.22 -0.75
C ALA A 152 15.12 4.16 -0.98
N HIS A 153 14.91 3.74 -2.23
CA HIS A 153 13.97 2.68 -2.57
C HIS A 153 14.41 1.33 -1.99
N LEU A 154 15.68 0.96 -2.14
CA LEU A 154 16.21 -0.27 -1.55
C LEU A 154 16.07 -0.28 -0.02
N SER A 155 16.37 0.84 0.64
CA SER A 155 16.18 0.98 2.08
C SER A 155 14.70 0.89 2.52
N LEU A 156 13.76 1.38 1.71
CA LEU A 156 12.32 1.19 1.95
C LEU A 156 11.92 -0.29 1.84
N CYS A 157 12.44 -0.98 0.82
CA CYS A 157 12.20 -2.40 0.59
C CYS A 157 12.71 -3.25 1.76
N GLU A 158 13.97 -3.07 2.14
CA GLU A 158 14.60 -3.78 3.26
C GLU A 158 13.79 -3.61 4.56
N ARG A 159 13.46 -2.36 4.94
CA ARG A 159 12.66 -2.10 6.14
C ARG A 159 11.26 -2.71 6.07
N THR A 160 10.66 -2.77 4.88
CA THR A 160 9.35 -3.41 4.68
C THR A 160 9.45 -4.93 4.82
N ASP A 161 10.53 -5.53 4.33
CA ASP A 161 10.78 -6.96 4.40
C ASP A 161 11.14 -7.40 5.84
N ASP A 162 11.87 -6.57 6.59
CA ASP A 162 12.09 -6.73 8.04
C ASP A 162 10.77 -6.69 8.81
N ALA A 163 9.90 -5.73 8.50
CA ALA A 163 8.60 -5.60 9.14
C ALA A 163 7.69 -6.81 8.85
N HIS A 164 7.71 -7.32 7.61
CA HIS A 164 7.00 -8.55 7.23
C HIS A 164 7.51 -9.76 7.99
N SER A 165 8.84 -9.93 8.08
CA SER A 165 9.46 -11.04 8.81
C SER A 165 9.09 -11.03 10.29
N ALA A 166 9.14 -9.85 10.91
CA ALA A 166 8.74 -9.67 12.30
C ALA A 166 7.24 -9.95 12.51
N LEU A 167 6.37 -9.52 11.58
CA LEU A 167 4.94 -9.79 11.66
C LEU A 167 4.62 -11.27 11.49
N ALA A 168 5.22 -11.94 10.50
CA ALA A 168 5.02 -13.37 10.24
C ALA A 168 5.34 -14.20 11.48
N SER A 169 6.43 -13.86 12.18
CA SER A 169 6.80 -14.51 13.44
C SER A 169 5.71 -14.40 14.52
N LEU A 170 4.99 -13.26 14.61
CA LEU A 170 3.88 -13.08 15.56
C LEU A 170 2.57 -13.75 15.14
N VAL A 171 2.39 -13.98 13.84
CA VAL A 171 1.18 -14.60 13.25
C VAL A 171 1.19 -16.11 13.46
N GLU A 172 2.37 -16.72 13.48
CA GLU A 172 2.56 -18.17 13.62
C GLU A 172 2.83 -18.61 15.07
N ASN A 173 3.39 -17.73 15.91
CA ASN A 173 3.79 -18.08 17.27
C ASN A 173 2.60 -18.00 18.26
N SER A 174 2.29 -19.12 18.91
CA SER A 174 1.23 -19.21 19.94
C SER A 174 1.61 -18.57 21.27
N ASP A 175 2.91 -18.53 21.61
CA ASP A 175 3.41 -17.99 22.87
C ASP A 175 3.47 -16.47 22.83
N GLU A 176 3.73 -15.93 21.64
CA GLU A 176 3.77 -14.50 21.38
C GLU A 176 2.76 -14.05 20.32
N PRO A 177 1.45 -14.15 20.62
CA PRO A 177 0.42 -13.87 19.63
C PRO A 177 0.43 -12.40 19.20
N LEU A 178 -0.03 -12.16 17.98
CA LEU A 178 -0.25 -10.83 17.43
C LEU A 178 -1.13 -9.97 18.36
N SER A 179 -0.65 -8.78 18.68
CA SER A 179 -1.42 -7.74 19.36
C SER A 179 -1.23 -6.39 18.67
N LEU A 180 -2.19 -5.48 18.85
CA LEU A 180 -2.10 -4.13 18.28
C LEU A 180 -0.84 -3.39 18.74
N LEU A 181 -0.43 -3.58 20.00
CA LEU A 181 0.76 -2.93 20.55
C LEU A 181 2.03 -3.44 19.87
N ARG A 182 2.15 -4.76 19.69
CA ARG A 182 3.29 -5.37 18.98
C ARG A 182 3.33 -4.97 17.51
N LEU A 183 2.18 -4.95 16.83
CA LEU A 183 2.08 -4.49 15.44
C LEU A 183 2.55 -3.04 15.30
N ARG A 184 2.09 -2.14 16.18
CA ARG A 184 2.54 -0.74 16.19
C ARG A 184 4.02 -0.62 16.52
N ARG A 185 4.55 -1.48 17.38
CA ARG A 185 5.98 -1.53 17.69
C ARG A 185 6.78 -1.90 16.44
N ILE A 186 6.41 -2.95 15.72
CA ILE A 186 7.05 -3.31 14.44
C ILE A 186 7.07 -2.10 13.49
N PHE A 187 5.92 -1.46 13.29
CA PHE A 187 5.84 -0.31 12.39
C PHE A 187 6.59 0.93 12.88
N ARG A 188 6.80 1.09 14.18
CA ARG A 188 7.62 2.18 14.71
C ARG A 188 9.10 1.87 14.52
N ASP A 189 9.50 0.63 14.81
CA ASP A 189 10.89 0.20 14.82
C ASP A 189 11.43 0.10 13.37
N CYS A 190 10.62 -0.32 12.40
CA CYS A 190 10.96 -0.32 10.95
C CYS A 190 10.71 1.05 10.25
N GLY A 191 10.06 2.00 10.94
CA GLY A 191 9.82 3.36 10.47
C GLY A 191 8.44 3.62 9.85
N PRO A 192 8.05 4.91 9.70
CA PRO A 192 6.70 5.31 9.27
C PRO A 192 6.45 5.10 7.78
N ASP A 193 7.51 4.97 6.99
CA ASP A 193 7.49 4.76 5.55
C ASP A 193 7.63 3.27 5.25
N LEU A 194 6.56 2.51 5.41
CA LEU A 194 6.50 1.12 4.96
C LEU A 194 5.65 1.05 3.70
N ALA A 195 6.08 0.23 2.74
CA ALA A 195 5.30 -0.04 1.54
C ALA A 195 4.16 -1.01 1.90
N MET A 196 3.04 -0.48 2.42
CA MET A 196 1.97 -1.28 3.04
C MET A 196 1.31 -2.31 2.11
N ASN A 197 1.31 -2.05 0.81
CA ASN A 197 0.75 -2.94 -0.22
C ASN A 197 1.82 -3.87 -0.84
N ARG A 198 3.09 -3.73 -0.45
CA ARG A 198 4.16 -4.65 -0.86
C ARG A 198 3.88 -6.02 -0.26
N ARG A 199 4.04 -7.04 -1.08
CA ARG A 199 3.93 -8.44 -0.69
C ARG A 199 5.25 -8.90 -0.08
N SER A 200 5.17 -9.68 0.99
CA SER A 200 6.32 -10.38 1.56
C SER A 200 6.87 -11.42 0.58
N GLN A 201 8.01 -12.03 0.92
CA GLN A 201 8.53 -13.19 0.18
C GLN A 201 7.54 -14.37 0.13
N TRP A 202 6.64 -14.49 1.11
CA TRP A 202 5.55 -15.48 1.13
C TRP A 202 4.32 -15.04 0.34
N GLY A 203 4.38 -13.87 -0.29
CA GLY A 203 3.34 -13.34 -1.16
C GLY A 203 2.18 -12.66 -0.43
N ARG A 204 2.24 -12.43 0.89
CA ARG A 204 1.16 -11.81 1.66
C ARG A 204 1.45 -10.34 1.95
N THR A 205 0.41 -9.50 1.99
CA THR A 205 0.51 -8.12 2.49
C THR A 205 0.34 -8.09 4.01
N PHE A 206 0.68 -6.97 4.67
CA PHE A 206 0.48 -6.81 6.12
C PHE A 206 -0.97 -7.08 6.54
N LEU A 207 -1.92 -6.66 5.70
CA LEU A 207 -3.34 -6.85 5.96
C LEU A 207 -3.73 -8.33 5.91
N ILE A 208 -3.22 -9.06 4.91
CA ILE A 208 -3.47 -10.49 4.77
C ILE A 208 -2.84 -11.26 5.94
N GLU A 209 -1.62 -10.93 6.34
CA GLU A 209 -0.97 -11.54 7.51
C GLU A 209 -1.77 -11.30 8.80
N CYS A 210 -2.28 -10.09 9.01
CA CYS A 210 -3.15 -9.81 10.16
C CYS A 210 -4.43 -10.65 10.13
N CYS A 211 -5.06 -10.82 8.96
CA CYS A 211 -6.24 -11.68 8.80
C CYS A 211 -5.91 -13.17 8.99
N ALA A 212 -4.70 -13.60 8.64
CA ALA A 212 -4.25 -14.99 8.76
C ALA A 212 -3.75 -15.38 10.17
N ALA A 213 -3.49 -14.41 11.06
CA ALA A 213 -2.91 -14.60 12.40
C ALA A 213 -3.59 -15.67 13.27
N ASN A 214 -2.93 -16.80 13.51
CA ASN A 214 -3.47 -17.89 14.31
C ASN A 214 -3.53 -17.53 15.80
N PHE A 215 -4.35 -18.25 16.57
CA PHE A 215 -4.44 -18.12 18.03
C PHE A 215 -4.84 -16.73 18.57
N VAL A 216 -5.35 -15.84 17.72
CA VAL A 216 -5.75 -14.48 18.09
C VAL A 216 -7.27 -14.30 18.01
N CYS A 217 -7.85 -13.65 19.02
CA CYS A 217 -9.27 -13.32 19.03
C CYS A 217 -9.64 -12.32 17.92
N GLU A 218 -10.83 -12.49 17.34
CA GLU A 218 -11.37 -11.63 16.29
C GLU A 218 -11.33 -10.12 16.63
N SER A 219 -11.56 -9.74 17.89
CA SER A 219 -11.53 -8.34 18.33
C SER A 219 -10.14 -7.71 18.25
N VAL A 220 -9.08 -8.50 18.45
CA VAL A 220 -7.69 -8.07 18.31
C VAL A 220 -7.33 -7.97 16.83
N ILE A 221 -7.69 -8.98 16.03
CA ILE A 221 -7.50 -8.97 14.57
C ILE A 221 -8.17 -7.74 13.96
N LEU A 222 -9.42 -7.44 14.34
CA LEU A 222 -10.14 -6.26 13.87
C LEU A 222 -9.37 -4.97 14.15
N ARG A 223 -8.80 -4.81 15.36
CA ARG A 223 -8.00 -3.62 15.70
C ARG A 223 -6.72 -3.53 14.87
N CYS A 224 -6.06 -4.64 14.61
CA CYS A 224 -4.88 -4.69 13.74
C CYS A 224 -5.24 -4.34 12.29
N VAL A 225 -6.34 -4.90 11.77
CA VAL A 225 -6.87 -4.58 10.43
C VAL A 225 -7.23 -3.10 10.31
N GLN A 226 -7.86 -2.51 11.33
CA GLN A 226 -8.16 -1.07 11.36
C GLN A 226 -6.92 -0.19 11.37
N GLU A 227 -5.84 -0.63 12.03
CA GLU A 227 -4.56 0.07 12.00
C GLU A 227 -3.91 0.00 10.61
N VAL A 228 -3.96 -1.17 9.97
CA VAL A 228 -3.30 -1.41 8.67
C VAL A 228 -4.11 -0.80 7.51
N ALA A 229 -5.36 -1.20 7.33
CA ALA A 229 -6.20 -0.67 6.25
C ALA A 229 -6.66 0.77 6.55
N GLY A 230 -7.24 1.01 7.72
CA GLY A 230 -7.87 2.30 8.03
C GLY A 230 -6.90 3.45 8.27
N ARG A 231 -5.81 3.22 9.02
CA ARG A 231 -4.86 4.30 9.35
C ARG A 231 -3.69 4.40 8.37
N ARG A 232 -3.27 3.28 7.79
CA ARG A 232 -2.11 3.22 6.90
C ARG A 232 -2.47 3.04 5.42
N GLY A 233 -3.75 2.92 5.10
CA GLY A 233 -4.24 2.93 3.71
C GLY A 233 -3.86 1.67 2.92
N THR A 234 -3.73 0.51 3.59
CA THR A 234 -3.54 -0.76 2.87
C THR A 234 -4.78 -1.10 2.07
N ASP A 235 -4.60 -1.42 0.79
CA ASP A 235 -5.68 -1.82 -0.11
C ASP A 235 -6.09 -3.29 0.18
N PRO A 236 -7.36 -3.55 0.54
CA PRO A 236 -7.83 -4.91 0.82
C PRO A 236 -7.90 -5.82 -0.41
N ASN A 237 -7.78 -5.25 -1.61
CA ASN A 237 -7.90 -5.96 -2.88
C ASN A 237 -6.56 -6.44 -3.43
N VAL A 238 -5.45 -6.19 -2.75
CA VAL A 238 -4.14 -6.75 -3.14
C VAL A 238 -4.15 -8.27 -2.97
N TRP A 239 -3.73 -8.98 -4.01
CA TRP A 239 -3.77 -10.44 -4.08
C TRP A 239 -2.51 -11.06 -3.48
N THR A 240 -2.64 -12.25 -2.88
CA THR A 240 -1.45 -13.06 -2.57
C THR A 240 -0.74 -13.53 -3.85
N ARG A 241 0.58 -13.74 -3.79
CA ARG A 241 1.37 -14.23 -4.94
C ARG A 241 1.05 -15.71 -5.26
N ALA A 242 1.11 -16.07 -6.55
CA ALA A 242 0.75 -17.38 -7.11
C ALA A 242 1.53 -18.59 -6.54
N GLU A 243 2.72 -18.37 -5.96
CA GLU A 243 3.62 -19.44 -5.51
C GLU A 243 3.26 -20.02 -4.12
N HIS A 244 2.26 -19.45 -3.42
CA HIS A 244 1.81 -19.90 -2.10
C HIS A 244 0.65 -20.93 -2.21
N PRO A 245 0.49 -21.93 -1.33
CA PRO A 245 -0.68 -22.83 -1.33
C PRO A 245 -2.03 -22.11 -1.13
N ASP A 246 -2.00 -20.90 -0.58
CA ASP A 246 -3.11 -19.94 -0.46
C ASP A 246 -2.97 -18.75 -1.44
N ALA A 247 -2.34 -18.99 -2.58
CA ALA A 247 -2.17 -18.02 -3.65
C ALA A 247 -3.48 -17.36 -4.07
N GLU A 248 -3.35 -16.16 -4.60
CA GLU A 248 -4.40 -15.42 -5.29
C GLU A 248 -5.65 -15.10 -4.46
N ARG A 249 -5.48 -14.85 -3.15
CA ARG A 249 -6.58 -14.51 -2.24
C ARG A 249 -6.44 -13.09 -1.70
N PRO A 250 -7.45 -12.21 -1.87
CA PRO A 250 -7.50 -10.95 -1.15
C PRO A 250 -7.90 -11.17 0.33
N ALA A 251 -7.71 -10.14 1.15
CA ALA A 251 -7.87 -10.23 2.61
C ALA A 251 -9.26 -10.72 3.06
N ILE A 252 -10.31 -10.44 2.28
CA ILE A 252 -11.69 -10.86 2.59
C ILE A 252 -11.85 -12.38 2.64
N PHE A 253 -11.15 -13.14 1.79
CA PHE A 253 -11.22 -14.61 1.80
C PHE A 253 -10.62 -15.20 3.07
N PHE A 254 -9.52 -14.63 3.58
CA PHE A 254 -8.95 -15.03 4.87
C PHE A 254 -9.90 -14.74 6.03
N ALA A 255 -10.59 -13.59 6.00
CA ALA A 255 -11.57 -13.24 7.01
C ALA A 255 -12.81 -14.17 6.99
N VAL A 256 -13.28 -14.56 5.81
CA VAL A 256 -14.38 -15.52 5.63
C VAL A 256 -13.96 -16.92 6.05
N ALA A 257 -12.79 -17.39 5.61
CA ALA A 257 -12.25 -18.71 5.93
C ALA A 257 -12.12 -18.91 7.45
N ARG A 258 -11.81 -17.85 8.19
CA ARG A 258 -11.69 -17.90 9.66
C ARG A 258 -12.96 -17.49 10.39
N VAL A 259 -14.05 -17.25 9.67
CA VAL A 259 -15.37 -16.93 10.20
C VAL A 259 -15.35 -15.72 11.15
N MET A 260 -14.81 -14.61 10.64
CA MET A 260 -14.62 -13.35 11.37
C MET A 260 -15.61 -12.25 10.91
N PRO A 261 -16.88 -12.25 11.34
CA PRO A 261 -17.91 -11.33 10.84
C PRO A 261 -17.56 -9.85 11.02
N SER A 262 -16.92 -9.46 12.11
CA SER A 262 -16.59 -8.06 12.39
C SER A 262 -15.50 -7.54 11.45
N VAL A 263 -14.54 -8.41 11.10
CA VAL A 263 -13.47 -8.11 10.13
C VAL A 263 -14.06 -8.04 8.73
N VAL A 264 -14.89 -9.01 8.32
CA VAL A 264 -15.59 -8.97 7.02
C VAL A 264 -16.40 -7.69 6.86
N ARG A 265 -17.19 -7.32 7.88
CA ARG A 265 -17.96 -6.07 7.85
C ARG A 265 -17.07 -4.86 7.63
N TYR A 266 -15.97 -4.76 8.39
CA TYR A 266 -15.05 -3.63 8.26
C TYR A 266 -14.40 -3.57 6.87
N LEU A 267 -13.96 -4.72 6.34
CA LEU A 267 -13.35 -4.79 5.02
C LEU A 267 -14.31 -4.31 3.92
N ILE A 268 -15.59 -4.64 4.02
CA ILE A 268 -16.62 -4.22 3.04
C ILE A 268 -17.00 -2.75 3.22
N GLU A 269 -17.42 -2.36 4.42
CA GLU A 269 -18.01 -1.04 4.68
C GLU A 269 -16.99 0.09 4.68
N GLU A 270 -15.79 -0.15 5.22
CA GLU A 270 -14.84 0.91 5.53
C GLU A 270 -13.56 0.80 4.68
N ALA A 271 -13.10 -0.42 4.36
CA ALA A 271 -11.86 -0.60 3.59
C ALA A 271 -12.07 -0.71 2.07
N GLY A 272 -13.31 -0.91 1.59
CA GLY A 272 -13.60 -1.02 0.15
C GLY A 272 -13.17 -2.35 -0.49
N ALA A 273 -13.28 -3.47 0.24
CA ALA A 273 -13.02 -4.78 -0.32
C ALA A 273 -14.05 -5.15 -1.41
N SER A 274 -13.54 -5.58 -2.56
CA SER A 274 -14.33 -5.98 -3.72
C SER A 274 -15.02 -7.32 -3.48
N LEU A 275 -16.30 -7.36 -3.86
CA LEU A 275 -17.15 -8.54 -3.76
C LEU A 275 -17.28 -9.31 -5.08
N ALA A 276 -16.88 -8.69 -6.18
CA ALA A 276 -16.93 -9.29 -7.52
C ALA A 276 -15.68 -10.11 -7.85
N VAL A 277 -14.68 -10.11 -6.96
CA VAL A 277 -13.43 -10.87 -7.17
C VAL A 277 -13.70 -12.36 -7.04
N GLU A 278 -13.43 -13.11 -8.09
CA GLU A 278 -13.45 -14.56 -8.08
C GLU A 278 -12.05 -15.11 -7.78
N VAL A 279 -11.99 -16.06 -6.85
CA VAL A 279 -10.74 -16.76 -6.51
C VAL A 279 -10.91 -18.23 -6.77
N THR A 280 -9.96 -18.81 -7.49
CA THR A 280 -9.87 -20.25 -7.73
C THR A 280 -8.90 -20.86 -6.74
N GLY A 281 -9.26 -21.95 -6.08
CA GLY A 281 -8.33 -22.65 -5.22
C GLY A 281 -8.95 -23.74 -4.36
N ARG A 282 -8.11 -24.28 -3.47
CA ARG A 282 -8.48 -25.27 -2.45
C ARG A 282 -8.47 -24.62 -1.07
N PHE A 283 -9.59 -24.68 -0.37
CA PHE A 283 -9.78 -24.04 0.93
C PHE A 283 -10.08 -25.10 1.98
N ARG A 284 -9.27 -25.14 3.03
CA ARG A 284 -9.47 -26.09 4.14
C ARG A 284 -10.67 -25.69 4.98
N LEU A 285 -11.36 -26.68 5.54
CA LEU A 285 -12.43 -26.44 6.50
C LEU A 285 -11.84 -26.03 7.85
N VAL A 286 -12.60 -25.26 8.62
CA VAL A 286 -12.22 -24.77 9.94
C VAL A 286 -12.34 -25.89 10.97
N SER A 287 -13.42 -26.66 10.91
CA SER A 287 -13.67 -27.76 11.85
C SER A 287 -12.81 -28.99 11.59
N ASN A 288 -12.52 -29.31 10.32
CA ASN A 288 -11.65 -30.41 9.91
C ASN A 288 -10.62 -29.95 8.86
N PRO A 289 -9.39 -29.58 9.28
CA PRO A 289 -8.34 -29.16 8.36
C PRO A 289 -7.89 -30.22 7.34
N SER A 290 -8.24 -31.51 7.53
CA SER A 290 -7.96 -32.58 6.56
C SER A 290 -8.92 -32.54 5.36
N GLU A 291 -10.07 -31.90 5.51
CA GLU A 291 -11.05 -31.69 4.45
C GLU A 291 -10.93 -30.30 3.84
N SER A 292 -11.41 -30.18 2.61
CA SER A 292 -11.30 -28.96 1.85
C SER A 292 -12.34 -28.86 0.75
N ILE A 293 -12.78 -27.65 0.46
CA ILE A 293 -13.55 -27.33 -0.75
C ILE A 293 -12.61 -26.83 -1.84
N GLN A 294 -12.88 -27.23 -3.08
CA GLN A 294 -12.15 -26.77 -4.26
C GLN A 294 -13.13 -26.16 -5.25
N GLY A 295 -12.76 -25.03 -5.84
CA GLY A 295 -13.59 -24.36 -6.85
C GLY A 295 -13.16 -22.92 -7.09
N THR A 296 -13.97 -22.24 -7.89
CA THR A 296 -13.87 -20.81 -8.16
C THR A 296 -15.03 -20.11 -7.49
N PHE A 297 -14.73 -19.15 -6.62
CA PHE A 297 -15.74 -18.55 -5.76
C PHE A 297 -15.59 -17.03 -5.69
N THR A 298 -16.71 -16.32 -5.70
CA THR A 298 -16.80 -14.98 -5.09
C THR A 298 -16.75 -15.10 -3.57
N PRO A 299 -16.54 -14.01 -2.80
CA PRO A 299 -16.60 -14.08 -1.34
C PRO A 299 -17.92 -14.65 -0.80
N LEU A 300 -19.07 -14.31 -1.40
CA LEU A 300 -20.37 -14.87 -1.01
C LEU A 300 -20.47 -16.36 -1.39
N GLY A 301 -20.07 -16.72 -2.61
CA GLY A 301 -20.04 -18.11 -3.07
C GLY A 301 -19.19 -18.99 -2.15
N PHE A 302 -18.02 -18.49 -1.77
CA PHE A 302 -17.10 -19.16 -0.85
C PHE A 302 -17.72 -19.36 0.53
N ALA A 303 -18.34 -18.33 1.11
CA ALA A 303 -18.99 -18.44 2.41
C ALA A 303 -20.14 -19.47 2.42
N LYS A 304 -20.90 -19.57 1.32
CA LYS A 304 -21.97 -20.58 1.16
C LYS A 304 -21.40 -21.99 1.02
N ALA A 305 -20.42 -22.18 0.14
CA ALA A 305 -19.75 -23.47 -0.05
C ALA A 305 -19.08 -23.96 1.23
N LEU A 306 -18.43 -23.06 1.97
CA LEU A 306 -17.83 -23.35 3.27
C LEU A 306 -18.89 -23.81 4.27
N ARG A 307 -20.05 -23.14 4.32
CA ARG A 307 -21.17 -23.53 5.19
C ARG A 307 -21.69 -24.92 4.85
N GLU A 308 -21.91 -25.20 3.57
CA GLU A 308 -22.44 -26.49 3.10
C GLU A 308 -21.49 -27.64 3.42
N ALA A 309 -20.19 -27.45 3.15
CA ALA A 309 -19.18 -28.43 3.51
C ALA A 309 -19.13 -28.67 5.02
N GLU A 310 -19.18 -27.60 5.82
CA GLU A 310 -19.12 -27.70 7.29
C GLU A 310 -20.36 -28.33 7.93
N VAL A 311 -21.50 -28.30 7.24
CA VAL A 311 -22.69 -29.08 7.60
C VAL A 311 -22.51 -30.56 7.24
N GLY A 312 -21.90 -30.86 6.10
CA GLY A 312 -21.67 -32.23 5.62
C GLY A 312 -20.61 -32.99 6.42
N SER A 313 -19.51 -32.33 6.79
CA SER A 313 -18.39 -32.94 7.51
C SER A 313 -18.68 -33.25 8.98
N PHE A 314 -19.75 -32.66 9.57
CA PHE A 314 -20.00 -32.79 11.01
C PHE A 314 -21.48 -32.77 11.43
N GLY A 315 -21.85 -33.80 12.19
CA GLY A 315 -22.94 -33.73 13.20
C GLY A 315 -22.53 -33.06 14.52
N ARG A 316 -21.38 -32.36 14.58
CA ARG A 316 -20.78 -31.78 15.81
C ARG A 316 -20.27 -30.34 15.70
N SER A 317 -20.44 -29.66 14.56
CA SER A 317 -19.97 -28.27 14.42
C SER A 317 -20.69 -27.37 15.43
N HIS A 318 -19.91 -26.58 16.18
CA HIS A 318 -20.44 -25.80 17.30
C HIS A 318 -21.46 -24.77 16.80
N PRO A 319 -22.69 -24.69 17.34
CA PRO A 319 -23.76 -23.80 16.84
C PRO A 319 -23.35 -22.33 16.69
N TYR A 320 -22.46 -21.87 17.57
CA TYR A 320 -21.82 -20.55 17.51
C TYR A 320 -21.14 -20.25 16.16
N TRP A 321 -20.42 -21.22 15.61
CA TRP A 321 -19.67 -21.06 14.37
C TRP A 321 -20.60 -20.86 13.18
N PHE A 322 -21.66 -21.67 13.07
CA PHE A 322 -22.69 -21.50 12.04
C PHE A 322 -23.42 -20.17 12.16
N SER A 323 -23.71 -19.71 13.38
CA SER A 323 -24.33 -18.40 13.60
C SER A 323 -23.47 -17.26 13.02
N LYS A 324 -22.15 -17.31 13.25
CA LYS A 324 -21.22 -16.34 12.65
C LYS A 324 -21.13 -16.46 11.13
N LEU A 325 -21.05 -17.67 10.58
CA LEU A 325 -20.97 -17.85 9.13
C LEU A 325 -22.26 -17.41 8.42
N ASN A 326 -23.42 -17.72 8.99
CA ASN A 326 -24.72 -17.20 8.51
C ASN A 326 -24.76 -15.67 8.54
N LYS A 327 -24.19 -15.05 9.59
CA LYS A 327 -24.05 -13.58 9.66
C LYS A 327 -23.17 -13.04 8.53
N ILE A 328 -22.04 -13.69 8.23
CA ILE A 328 -21.17 -13.35 7.09
C ILE A 328 -21.93 -13.45 5.77
N ILE A 329 -22.61 -14.57 5.51
CA ILE A 329 -23.40 -14.79 4.29
C ILE A 329 -24.46 -13.69 4.13
N ARG A 330 -25.17 -13.33 5.22
CA ARG A 330 -26.16 -12.25 5.19
C ARG A 330 -25.52 -10.90 4.84
N MET A 331 -24.39 -10.55 5.45
CA MET A 331 -23.69 -9.29 5.17
C MET A 331 -23.21 -9.22 3.71
N LEU A 332 -22.57 -10.27 3.22
CA LEU A 332 -22.10 -10.34 1.84
C LEU A 332 -23.27 -10.26 0.85
N SER A 333 -24.37 -10.98 1.11
CA SER A 333 -25.56 -10.93 0.24
C SER A 333 -26.24 -9.55 0.22
N LEU A 334 -26.28 -8.84 1.36
CA LEU A 334 -26.82 -7.47 1.41
C LEU A 334 -25.88 -6.49 0.69
N ALA A 335 -24.56 -6.69 0.79
CA ALA A 335 -23.58 -5.84 0.14
C ALA A 335 -23.61 -6.01 -1.40
N GLU A 336 -23.71 -7.23 -1.92
CA GLU A 336 -23.86 -7.50 -3.36
C GLU A 336 -25.15 -6.89 -3.94
N LYS A 337 -26.23 -6.84 -3.16
CA LYS A 337 -27.49 -6.16 -3.53
C LYS A 337 -27.40 -4.64 -3.46
N GLY A 338 -26.23 -4.07 -3.13
CA GLY A 338 -26.04 -2.63 -2.94
C GLY A 338 -26.75 -2.04 -1.71
N SER A 339 -27.28 -2.88 -0.81
CA SER A 339 -28.15 -2.43 0.29
C SER A 339 -27.39 -1.89 1.52
N ILE A 340 -26.06 -1.99 1.56
CA ILE A 340 -25.25 -1.58 2.73
C ILE A 340 -24.67 -0.16 2.60
N ILE A 341 -24.55 0.38 1.39
CA ILE A 341 -23.60 1.47 1.11
C ILE A 341 -24.09 2.88 1.54
N THR A 342 -25.37 3.08 1.90
CA THR A 342 -25.91 4.45 2.05
C THR A 342 -26.05 4.99 3.48
N ALA A 343 -25.77 4.22 4.53
CA ALA A 343 -26.20 4.63 5.89
C ALA A 343 -25.23 5.57 6.66
N LYS A 344 -23.95 5.72 6.28
CA LYS A 344 -22.94 6.35 7.15
C LYS A 344 -22.30 7.65 6.64
N HIS A 345 -22.54 8.10 5.40
CA HIS A 345 -21.96 9.36 4.90
C HIS A 345 -22.94 10.54 4.91
N GLY A 346 -24.10 10.39 5.55
CA GLY A 346 -25.11 11.43 5.69
C GLY A 346 -25.13 12.10 7.06
N THR A 347 -23.99 12.62 7.55
CA THR A 347 -23.97 13.63 8.62
C THR A 347 -22.63 14.37 8.54
N THR A 348 -22.69 15.52 7.89
CA THR A 348 -21.69 16.59 7.82
C THR A 348 -21.36 17.19 9.17
#